data_AF-A0AA43HQN9-F1
#
_entry.id   AF-A0AA43HQN9-F1
#
_cell.length_a   1.000
_cell.length_b   1.000
_cell.length_c   1.000
_cell.angle_alpha   90.00
_cell.angle_beta   90.00
_cell.angle_gamma   90.00
#
_symmetry.space_group_name_H-M   'P 1'
#
loop_
_entity.id
_entity.type
_entity.pdbx_description
1 polymer ?
#
loop_
_entity_poly.entity_id
_entity_poly.type
_entity_poly.pdbx_seq_one_letter_code
_entity_poly.pdbx_strand_id
1 'polypeptide(L)'
;MSSRRKLKKNINELMDLLYIDCLFYKLYVVDADKNAADKVMERIVETQDELIKRVSATEGKDVKGRVKAYYKKLRTDLKEQANAIAKEIASLGK
;
A
#
# COMPACT_ATOMS: atom_id res chain seq x y z
N MET A 1 13.70 -14.21 9.56
CA MET A 1 12.21 -14.20 9.42
C MET A 1 11.54 -13.00 10.08
N SER A 2 11.98 -12.57 11.27
CA SER A 2 11.48 -11.38 12.00
C SER A 2 11.29 -10.13 11.12
N SER A 3 12.29 -9.72 10.34
CA SER A 3 12.19 -8.50 9.50
C SER A 3 11.15 -8.60 8.37
N ARG A 4 10.90 -9.78 7.80
CA ARG A 4 9.89 -9.96 6.74
C ARG A 4 8.48 -9.89 7.33
N ARG A 5 8.26 -10.51 8.48
CA ARG A 5 7.00 -10.42 9.24
C ARG A 5 6.71 -8.97 9.64
N LYS A 6 7.72 -8.23 10.12
CA LYS A 6 7.59 -6.80 10.44
C LYS A 6 7.22 -5.97 9.21
N LEU A 7 7.87 -6.20 8.06
CA LEU A 7 7.55 -5.50 6.81
C LEU A 7 6.13 -5.81 6.33
N LYS A 8 5.72 -7.09 6.36
CA LYS A 8 4.35 -7.51 6.02
C LYS A 8 3.31 -6.80 6.90
N LYS A 9 3.56 -6.75 8.21
CA LYS A 9 2.69 -6.06 9.17
C LYS A 9 2.59 -4.56 8.86
N ASN A 10 3.71 -3.90 8.60
CA ASN A 10 3.74 -2.48 8.24
C ASN A 10 2.97 -2.18 6.94
N ILE A 11 3.10 -3.03 5.91
CA ILE A 11 2.32 -2.89 4.67
C ILE A 11 0.82 -2.95 4.98
N ASN A 12 0.38 -3.94 5.75
CA ASN A 12 -1.02 -4.08 6.12
C ASN A 12 -1.52 -2.86 6.90
N GLU A 13 -0.82 -2.47 7.98
CA GLU A 13 -1.22 -1.34 8.81
C GLU A 13 -1.34 -0.04 8.00
N LEU A 14 -0.41 0.20 7.07
CA LEU A 14 -0.45 1.40 6.23
C LEU A 14 -1.59 1.37 5.22
N MET A 15 -1.82 0.23 4.55
CA MET A 15 -2.89 0.11 3.57
C MET A 15 -4.28 0.12 4.22
N ASP A 16 -4.42 -0.49 5.40
CA ASP A 16 -5.65 -0.47 6.18
C ASP A 16 -6.02 0.97 6.58
N LEU A 17 -5.04 1.79 6.98
CA LEU A 17 -5.26 3.21 7.29
C LEU A 17 -5.77 3.99 6.06
N LEU A 18 -5.11 3.83 4.91
CA LEU A 18 -5.54 4.47 3.66
C LEU A 18 -6.94 4.01 3.23
N TYR A 19 -7.25 2.73 3.42
CA TYR A 19 -8.56 2.18 3.11
C TYR A 19 -9.65 2.77 4.00
N ILE A 20 -9.38 2.89 5.31
CA ILE A 20 -10.30 3.52 6.27
C ILE A 20 -10.52 5.00 5.92
N ASP A 21 -9.47 5.74 5.55
CA ASP A 21 -9.58 7.15 5.14
C ASP A 21 -10.48 7.30 3.90
N CYS A 22 -10.29 6.45 2.88
CA CYS A 22 -11.11 6.46 1.69
C CYS A 22 -12.57 6.02 1.97
N LEU A 23 -12.75 5.07 2.88
CA LEU A 23 -14.06 4.63 3.34
C LEU A 23 -14.79 5.75 4.08
N PHE A 24 -14.08 6.51 4.92
CA PHE A 24 -14.65 7.66 5.62
C PHE A 24 -15.12 8.74 4.64
N TYR A 25 -14.33 9.05 3.62
CA TYR A 25 -14.77 9.92 2.53
C TYR A 25 -16.09 9.42 1.92
N LYS A 26 -16.13 8.14 1.52
CA LYS A 26 -17.29 7.54 0.85
C LYS A 26 -18.57 7.58 1.69
N LEU A 27 -18.46 7.38 3.00
CA LEU A 27 -19.60 7.21 3.90
C LEU A 27 -20.09 8.51 4.54
N TYR A 28 -19.19 9.46 4.80
CA TYR A 28 -19.50 10.63 5.65
C TYR A 28 -19.43 11.98 4.93
N VAL A 29 -18.87 12.06 3.71
CA VAL A 29 -18.91 13.28 2.92
C VAL A 29 -20.23 13.37 2.15
N VAL A 30 -20.90 14.51 2.25
CA VAL A 30 -22.14 14.80 1.51
C VAL A 30 -21.81 14.88 0.03
N ASP A 31 -22.63 14.23 -0.80
CA ASP A 31 -22.46 14.15 -2.27
C ASP A 31 -21.09 13.58 -2.71
N ALA A 32 -20.47 12.75 -1.87
CA ALA A 32 -19.22 12.07 -2.21
C ALA A 32 -19.32 11.29 -3.53
N ASP A 33 -18.28 11.38 -4.36
CA ASP A 33 -18.15 10.54 -5.54
C ASP A 33 -17.79 9.10 -5.12
N LYS A 34 -18.83 8.31 -4.87
CA LYS A 34 -18.71 6.92 -4.41
C LYS A 34 -17.99 6.04 -5.43
N ASN A 35 -18.15 6.31 -6.73
CA ASN A 35 -17.50 5.54 -7.78
C ASN A 35 -16.00 5.84 -7.84
N ALA A 36 -15.61 7.10 -7.68
CA ALA A 36 -14.20 7.47 -7.57
C ALA A 36 -13.56 6.88 -6.30
N ALA A 37 -14.28 6.93 -5.16
CA ALA A 37 -13.83 6.29 -3.93
C ALA A 37 -13.64 4.77 -4.10
N ASP A 38 -14.58 4.07 -4.75
CA ASP A 38 -14.48 2.63 -4.99
C ASP A 38 -13.25 2.26 -5.83
N LYS A 39 -12.93 3.04 -6.86
CA LYS A 39 -11.71 2.84 -7.66
C LYS A 39 -10.43 3.01 -6.83
N VAL A 40 -10.39 4.00 -5.94
CA VAL A 40 -9.25 4.21 -5.04
C VAL A 40 -9.13 3.06 -4.03
N MET A 41 -10.25 2.58 -3.49
CA MET A 41 -10.29 1.43 -2.59
C MET A 41 -9.83 0.13 -3.28
N GLU A 42 -10.27 -0.13 -4.51
CA GLU A 42 -9.80 -1.26 -5.33
C GLU A 42 -8.28 -1.18 -5.54
N ARG A 43 -7.76 -0.01 -5.93
CA ARG A 43 -6.32 0.21 -6.10
C ARG A 43 -5.53 -0.05 -4.81
N ILE A 44 -6.04 0.32 -3.64
CA ILE A 44 -5.40 0.03 -2.34
C ILE A 44 -5.25 -1.48 -2.16
N VAL A 45 -6.31 -2.24 -2.40
CA VAL A 45 -6.31 -3.71 -2.23
C VAL A 45 -5.34 -4.37 -3.21
N GLU A 46 -5.35 -3.96 -4.48
CA GLU A 46 -4.42 -4.47 -5.50
C GLU A 46 -2.96 -4.19 -5.12
N THR A 47 -2.66 -2.94 -4.73
CA THR A 47 -1.32 -2.51 -4.30
C THR A 47 -0.86 -3.29 -3.07
N GLN A 48 -1.75 -3.50 -2.09
CA GLN A 48 -1.46 -4.29 -0.91
C GLN A 48 -1.10 -5.72 -1.29
N ASP A 49 -1.92 -6.39 -2.10
CA ASP A 49 -1.69 -7.78 -2.53
C ASP A 49 -0.36 -7.92 -3.27
N GLU A 50 -0.06 -7.01 -4.20
CA GLU A 50 1.23 -6.97 -4.91
C GLU A 50 2.43 -6.85 -3.96
N LEU A 51 2.39 -5.90 -3.02
CA LEU A 51 3.48 -5.69 -2.07
C LEU A 51 3.65 -6.89 -1.13
N ILE A 52 2.55 -7.53 -0.71
CA ILE A 52 2.57 -8.73 0.13
C ILE A 52 3.16 -9.94 -0.61
N LYS A 53 2.80 -10.11 -1.89
CA LYS A 53 3.42 -11.10 -2.78
C LYS A 53 4.92 -10.86 -2.89
N ARG A 54 5.35 -9.61 -3.07
CA ARG A 54 6.77 -9.22 -3.15
C ARG A 54 7.54 -9.44 -1.84
N VAL A 55 6.93 -9.23 -0.67
CA VAL A 55 7.58 -9.59 0.61
C VAL A 55 7.85 -11.10 0.70
N SER A 56 6.92 -11.90 0.18
CA SER A 56 6.96 -13.36 0.22
C SER A 56 7.95 -13.92 -0.80
N ALA A 57 8.12 -13.25 -1.94
CA ALA A 57 9.19 -13.51 -2.90
C ALA A 57 10.57 -13.17 -2.33
N THR A 58 11.60 -13.93 -2.72
CA THR A 58 12.99 -13.61 -2.43
C THR A 58 13.80 -13.70 -3.72
N GLU A 59 14.23 -12.56 -4.26
CA GLU A 59 15.17 -12.53 -5.38
C GLU A 59 16.61 -12.78 -4.91
N GLY A 60 17.31 -13.69 -5.60
CA GLY A 60 18.75 -13.90 -5.42
C GLY A 60 19.13 -14.45 -4.05
N LYS A 61 18.49 -15.53 -3.59
CA LYS A 61 18.83 -16.24 -2.34
C LYS A 61 20.33 -16.51 -2.20
N ASP A 62 21.02 -16.71 -3.32
CA ASP A 62 22.44 -17.09 -3.38
C ASP A 62 23.41 -15.89 -3.33
N VAL A 63 22.91 -14.64 -3.39
CA VAL A 63 23.75 -13.44 -3.35
C VAL A 63 23.25 -12.45 -2.29
N LYS A 64 23.91 -12.45 -1.13
CA LYS A 64 23.58 -11.62 0.06
C LYS A 64 23.34 -10.13 -0.26
N GLY A 65 24.07 -9.55 -1.23
CA GLY A 65 23.91 -8.15 -1.63
C GLY A 65 22.57 -7.86 -2.35
N ARG A 66 22.10 -8.80 -3.18
CA ARG A 66 20.86 -8.64 -3.96
C ARG A 66 19.62 -8.67 -3.08
N VAL A 67 19.59 -9.52 -2.05
CA VAL A 67 18.49 -9.60 -1.08
C VAL A 67 18.30 -8.27 -0.32
N LYS A 68 19.39 -7.65 0.14
CA LYS A 68 19.33 -6.36 0.85
C LYS A 68 18.83 -5.24 -0.07
N ALA A 69 19.35 -5.17 -1.29
CA ALA A 69 18.92 -4.18 -2.28
C ALA A 69 17.43 -4.36 -2.63
N TYR A 70 16.97 -5.60 -2.82
CA TYR A 70 15.57 -5.93 -3.09
C TYR A 70 14.63 -5.38 -2.01
N TYR A 71 14.89 -5.70 -0.74
CA TYR A 71 14.04 -5.22 0.36
C TYR A 71 14.17 -3.71 0.62
N LYS A 72 15.28 -3.07 0.22
CA LYS A 72 15.40 -1.60 0.26
C LYS A 72 14.51 -0.97 -0.81
N LYS A 73 14.52 -1.52 -2.03
CA LYS A 73 13.64 -1.10 -3.13
C LYS A 73 12.18 -1.28 -2.75
N LEU A 74 11.78 -2.46 -2.24
CA LEU A 74 10.41 -2.73 -1.83
C LEU A 74 9.86 -1.73 -0.79
N ARG A 75 10.69 -1.24 0.14
CA ARG A 75 10.28 -0.19 1.08
C ARG A 75 10.12 1.18 0.43
N THR A 76 10.93 1.46 -0.59
CA THR A 76 10.83 2.69 -1.37
C THR A 76 9.53 2.68 -2.16
N ASP A 77 9.26 1.57 -2.86
CA ASP A 77 8.03 1.38 -3.62
C ASP A 77 6.78 1.46 -2.71
N LEU A 78 6.80 0.85 -1.52
CA LEU A 78 5.73 0.99 -0.52
C LEU A 78 5.46 2.46 -0.19
N LYS A 79 6.51 3.24 0.07
CA LYS A 79 6.38 4.67 0.41
C LYS A 79 5.81 5.47 -0.77
N GLU A 80 6.29 5.20 -1.98
CA GLU A 80 5.83 5.88 -3.19
C GLU A 80 4.36 5.59 -3.48
N GLN A 81 3.95 4.32 -3.40
CA GLN A 81 2.55 3.92 -3.61
C GLN A 81 1.63 4.50 -2.53
N ALA A 82 2.01 4.41 -1.26
CA ALA A 82 1.22 4.99 -0.17
C ALA A 82 1.04 6.51 -0.34
N ASN A 83 2.11 7.23 -0.72
CA ASN A 83 2.02 8.67 -0.99
C ASN A 83 1.15 8.99 -2.20
N ALA A 84 1.18 8.16 -3.25
CA ALA A 84 0.36 8.35 -4.44
C ALA A 84 -1.13 8.17 -4.10
N ILE A 85 -1.46 7.08 -3.39
CA ILE A 85 -2.82 6.80 -2.93
C ILE A 85 -3.32 7.90 -1.99
N ALA A 86 -2.50 8.34 -1.03
CA ALA A 86 -2.88 9.42 -0.11
C ALA A 86 -3.20 10.73 -0.85
N LYS A 87 -2.47 11.05 -1.93
CA LYS A 87 -2.77 12.21 -2.78
C LYS A 87 -4.09 12.05 -3.53
N GLU A 88 -4.39 10.83 -4.00
CA GLU A 88 -5.67 10.56 -4.67
C GLU A 88 -6.83 10.69 -3.70
N ILE A 89 -6.75 10.11 -2.49
CA ILE A 89 -7.76 10.29 -1.44
C ILE A 89 -7.95 11.78 -1.12
N ALA A 90 -6.85 12.53 -0.96
CA ALA A 90 -6.92 13.97 -0.70
C ALA A 90 -7.55 14.77 -1.86
N SER A 91 -7.49 14.25 -3.09
CA SER A 91 -8.14 14.88 -4.25
C SER A 91 -9.63 14.61 -4.33
N LEU A 92 -10.13 13.53 -3.71
CA LEU A 92 -11.56 13.22 -3.64
C LEU A 92 -12.34 14.23 -2.78
N GLY A 93 -11.70 14.75 -1.73
CA GLY A 93 -12.31 15.71 -0.80
C GLY A 93 -12.18 17.19 -1.22
N LYS A 94 -11.69 17.47 -2.43
CA LYS A 94 -11.65 18.82 -3.01
C LYS A 94 -12.88 19.09 -3.84
#